data_AF-A0A1P8F5N9-F1
#
_entry.id   AF-A0A1P8F5N9-F1
#
_cell.length_a   1.000
_cell.length_b   1.000
_cell.length_c   1.000
_cell.angle_alpha   90.00
_cell.angle_beta   90.00
_cell.angle_gamma   90.00
#
_symmetry.space_group_name_H-M   'P 1'
#
loop_
_entity.id
_entity.type
_entity.pdbx_description
1 polymer ?
#
loop_
_entity_poly.entity_id
_entity_poly.type
_entity_poly.pdbx_seq_one_letter_code
_entity_poly.pdbx_strand_id
1 'polypeptide(L)'
;MENKGVVPETVFLFGAGASVCAGVPDTFRFVKEFENATRLNELGSTVKKIIEILKSWHGKDIDVELLLDTLTKLDTKDQEPLLRFFQNAEFVLEGYSDKYPIVKDLKDFIKNKAIIHDQTMIRYLEPLLGFVEENRPLKIFSLNYDTCVEQFCTMYRLQYQDGFDINWNPAVFERADADILLFKMHGSVIWFRSDQAGYMKLPIMTDESSVKLITGERAESLMLYPMQKTGYEEPLLELVTRFRTILHKCGVLIVIGYSFRDDHLLKILFDAARGNPELVVMLVDPQAGLIYQNKLRYFDPQSKIPSSLEGRVVCLPYKFEDALQYLKNDYLNPLRAGLSSFSTCRSSERRGYPARWLECLIPLANAEYIDKVAMLLHEEKVDVNDIAEQWKTIIELHLKVAFNYIANKRQDDAEPYLNKLKKTLKTIIYNRMSVEPIRIDGGQVAFNVRFNVIKSDPNMPYVAPQALQGFLDEQHEFMVTRSGMMTDTSAMVAFKFLRNLISYLDLFSSGRFTLSDYHSVRELSTDEIETLDNLKEEWTKNEADHRLSDKIIELERRLTGPLFTLTGIPPDS
;
A
#
# COMPACT_ATOMS: atom_id res chain seq x y z
N MET A 1 -25.41 10.55 26.17
CA MET A 1 -25.45 9.21 25.59
C MET A 1 -24.05 8.93 25.06
N GLU A 2 -23.22 8.32 25.88
CA GLU A 2 -21.90 7.84 25.46
C GLU A 2 -22.12 6.72 24.45
N ASN A 3 -21.62 6.93 23.23
CA ASN A 3 -21.69 5.96 22.15
C ASN A 3 -20.86 4.74 22.60
N LYS A 4 -21.53 3.66 23.03
CA LYS A 4 -20.86 2.36 23.23
C LYS A 4 -20.11 2.03 21.95
N GLY A 5 -18.80 1.80 22.08
CA GLY A 5 -17.85 1.66 20.98
C GLY A 5 -18.28 0.61 19.96
N VAL A 6 -18.90 1.06 18.87
CA VAL A 6 -19.00 0.29 17.64
C VAL A 6 -17.62 0.36 17.01
N VAL A 7 -16.94 -0.78 16.92
CA VAL A 7 -15.67 -0.87 16.18
C VAL A 7 -15.95 -0.39 14.76
N PRO A 8 -15.15 0.55 14.21
CA PRO A 8 -15.39 1.06 12.87
C PRO A 8 -15.38 -0.09 11.86
N GLU A 9 -16.42 -0.17 11.05
CA GLU A 9 -16.61 -1.26 10.09
C GLU A 9 -15.46 -1.26 9.06
N THR A 10 -14.88 -2.44 8.83
CA THR A 10 -13.85 -2.65 7.81
C THR A 10 -14.44 -3.35 6.60
N VAL A 11 -14.19 -2.78 5.43
CA VAL A 11 -14.74 -3.24 4.15
C VAL A 11 -13.60 -3.40 3.15
N PHE A 12 -13.65 -4.44 2.32
CA PHE A 12 -12.69 -4.65 1.25
C PHE A 12 -13.27 -4.27 -0.11
N LEU A 13 -12.43 -3.71 -0.98
CA LEU A 13 -12.68 -3.50 -2.40
C LEU A 13 -11.53 -4.11 -3.22
N PHE A 14 -11.82 -5.19 -3.94
CA PHE A 14 -10.86 -5.89 -4.79
C PHE A 14 -10.99 -5.38 -6.23
N GLY A 15 -9.87 -4.90 -6.78
CA GLY A 15 -9.68 -4.67 -8.20
C GLY A 15 -8.84 -5.77 -8.84
N ALA A 16 -8.53 -5.61 -10.13
CA ALA A 16 -7.88 -6.63 -10.94
C ALA A 16 -6.55 -7.13 -10.36
N GLY A 17 -5.79 -6.24 -9.70
CA GLY A 17 -4.52 -6.60 -9.07
C GLY A 17 -4.65 -7.62 -7.94
N ALA A 18 -5.82 -7.73 -7.29
CA ALA A 18 -6.04 -8.69 -6.20
C ALA A 18 -5.96 -10.16 -6.65
N SER A 19 -6.26 -10.44 -7.93
CA SER A 19 -6.36 -11.81 -8.46
C SER A 19 -5.14 -12.25 -9.27
N VAL A 20 -4.15 -11.36 -9.47
CA VAL A 20 -2.96 -11.63 -10.28
C VAL A 20 -2.13 -12.78 -9.69
N CYS A 21 -2.00 -12.87 -8.37
CA CYS A 21 -1.30 -13.96 -7.68
C CYS A 21 -1.97 -15.32 -7.92
N ALA A 22 -3.29 -15.34 -8.14
CA ALA A 22 -4.05 -16.56 -8.46
C ALA A 22 -3.88 -17.00 -9.93
N GLY A 23 -3.10 -16.26 -10.73
CA GLY A 23 -2.90 -16.54 -12.16
C GLY A 23 -3.93 -15.89 -13.09
N VAL A 24 -4.86 -15.09 -12.55
CA VAL A 24 -5.83 -14.33 -13.36
C VAL A 24 -5.12 -13.10 -13.94
N PRO A 25 -5.12 -12.90 -15.28
CA PRO A 25 -4.53 -11.71 -15.88
C PRO A 25 -5.22 -10.43 -15.40
N ASP A 26 -4.48 -9.31 -15.32
CA ASP A 26 -5.11 -8.00 -15.20
C ASP A 26 -5.86 -7.63 -16.49
N THR A 27 -6.65 -6.56 -16.44
CA THR A 27 -7.52 -6.12 -17.54
C THR A 27 -6.79 -5.84 -18.87
N PHE A 28 -5.53 -5.39 -18.83
CA PHE A 28 -4.74 -5.11 -20.04
C PHE A 28 -4.05 -6.37 -20.55
N ARG A 29 -3.57 -7.20 -19.62
CA ARG A 29 -2.96 -8.49 -19.94
C ARG A 29 -3.98 -9.43 -20.58
N PHE A 30 -5.25 -9.37 -20.17
CA PHE A 30 -6.35 -10.05 -20.85
C PHE A 30 -6.40 -9.76 -22.36
N VAL A 31 -6.37 -8.47 -22.74
CA VAL A 31 -6.40 -8.06 -24.16
C VAL A 31 -5.17 -8.56 -24.90
N LYS A 32 -3.98 -8.45 -24.30
CA LYS A 32 -2.73 -8.93 -24.90
C LYS A 32 -2.71 -10.45 -25.10
N GLU A 33 -3.18 -11.22 -24.11
CA GLU A 33 -3.26 -12.67 -24.23
C GLU A 33 -4.36 -13.11 -25.23
N PHE A 34 -5.49 -12.42 -25.28
CA PHE A 34 -6.55 -12.67 -26.26
C PHE A 34 -6.09 -12.37 -27.70
N GLU A 35 -5.41 -11.24 -27.91
CA GLU A 35 -4.80 -10.91 -29.20
C GLU A 35 -3.84 -12.03 -29.64
N ASN A 36 -2.99 -12.52 -28.73
CA ASN A 36 -2.06 -13.61 -29.04
C ASN A 36 -2.76 -14.93 -29.33
N ALA A 37 -3.81 -15.29 -28.58
CA ALA A 37 -4.57 -16.51 -28.77
C ALA A 37 -5.31 -16.55 -30.11
N THR A 38 -5.73 -15.38 -30.61
CA THR A 38 -6.45 -15.25 -31.88
C THR A 38 -5.54 -15.12 -33.10
N ARG A 39 -4.21 -14.93 -32.92
CA ARG A 39 -3.24 -14.71 -34.02
C ARG A 39 -3.25 -15.77 -35.10
N LEU A 40 -3.50 -17.03 -34.74
CA LEU A 40 -3.45 -18.16 -35.67
C LEU A 40 -4.81 -18.45 -36.33
N ASN A 41 -5.86 -17.73 -35.93
CA ASN A 41 -7.21 -17.94 -36.41
C ASN A 41 -7.55 -16.93 -37.52
N GLU A 42 -8.54 -17.24 -38.37
CA GLU A 42 -9.03 -16.34 -39.44
C GLU A 42 -9.60 -14.99 -38.92
N LEU A 43 -9.78 -14.89 -37.60
CA LEU A 43 -10.26 -13.72 -36.86
C LEU A 43 -9.12 -12.83 -36.35
N GLY A 44 -7.89 -13.32 -36.30
CA GLY A 44 -6.76 -12.63 -35.67
C GLY A 44 -6.42 -11.28 -36.32
N SER A 45 -6.52 -11.20 -37.64
CA SER A 45 -6.30 -9.94 -38.37
C SER A 45 -7.38 -8.89 -38.04
N THR A 46 -8.63 -9.32 -37.90
CA THR A 46 -9.76 -8.46 -37.54
C THR A 46 -9.64 -7.97 -36.10
N VAL A 47 -9.37 -8.86 -35.14
CA VAL A 47 -9.16 -8.50 -33.72
C VAL A 47 -8.00 -7.53 -33.56
N LYS A 48 -6.87 -7.81 -34.22
CA LYS A 48 -5.70 -6.93 -34.21
C LYS A 48 -6.03 -5.53 -34.75
N LYS A 49 -6.75 -5.45 -35.88
CA LYS A 49 -7.17 -4.17 -36.47
C LYS A 49 -8.08 -3.37 -35.54
N ILE A 50 -9.01 -4.02 -34.85
CA ILE A 50 -9.89 -3.38 -33.84
C ILE A 50 -9.04 -2.81 -32.70
N ILE A 51 -8.11 -3.61 -32.16
CA ILE A 51 -7.23 -3.18 -31.06
C ILE A 51 -6.34 -2.00 -31.51
N GLU A 52 -5.80 -2.02 -32.73
CA GLU A 52 -5.00 -0.92 -33.28
C GLU A 52 -5.81 0.38 -33.42
N ILE A 53 -7.04 0.29 -33.94
CA ILE A 53 -7.94 1.45 -34.04
C ILE A 53 -8.24 2.02 -32.66
N LEU A 54 -8.57 1.17 -31.69
CA LEU A 54 -8.86 1.59 -30.32
C LEU A 54 -7.64 2.22 -29.65
N LYS A 55 -6.44 1.63 -29.81
CA LYS A 55 -5.18 2.20 -29.28
C LYS A 55 -4.92 3.58 -29.88
N SER A 56 -5.11 3.75 -31.19
CA SER A 56 -4.94 5.03 -31.87
C SER A 56 -5.94 6.08 -31.39
N TRP A 57 -7.18 5.69 -31.08
CA TRP A 57 -8.21 6.60 -30.59
C TRP A 57 -8.03 6.96 -29.12
N HIS A 58 -7.74 5.98 -28.27
CA HIS A 58 -7.65 6.14 -26.83
C HIS A 58 -6.30 6.74 -26.40
N GLY A 59 -5.25 6.59 -27.22
CA GLY A 59 -3.90 7.07 -26.91
C GLY A 59 -3.18 6.31 -25.80
N LYS A 60 -3.72 5.16 -25.37
CA LYS A 60 -3.19 4.26 -24.33
C LYS A 60 -3.50 2.81 -24.66
N ASP A 61 -2.96 1.88 -23.86
CA ASP A 61 -3.34 0.46 -23.91
C ASP A 61 -4.85 0.28 -23.64
N ILE A 62 -5.41 -0.78 -24.21
CA ILE A 62 -6.84 -1.10 -24.17
C ILE A 62 -7.10 -2.15 -23.11
N ASP A 63 -8.05 -1.88 -22.22
CA ASP A 63 -8.53 -2.86 -21.26
C ASP A 63 -9.66 -3.73 -21.84
N VAL A 64 -9.91 -4.84 -21.16
CA VAL A 64 -10.90 -5.85 -21.57
C VAL A 64 -12.32 -5.29 -21.64
N GLU A 65 -12.64 -4.31 -20.80
CA GLU A 65 -13.98 -3.72 -20.70
C GLU A 65 -14.28 -2.83 -21.92
N LEU A 66 -13.34 -1.95 -22.29
CA LEU A 66 -13.43 -1.14 -23.50
C LEU A 66 -13.48 -2.02 -24.75
N LEU A 67 -12.69 -3.08 -24.80
CA LEU A 67 -12.70 -4.02 -25.92
C LEU A 67 -14.06 -4.70 -26.05
N LEU A 68 -14.62 -5.25 -24.97
CA LEU A 68 -15.89 -5.94 -25.05
C LEU A 68 -17.06 -4.99 -25.33
N ASP A 69 -17.08 -3.80 -24.74
CA ASP A 69 -18.09 -2.77 -25.07
C ASP A 69 -18.06 -2.43 -26.56
N THR A 70 -16.86 -2.20 -27.10
CA THR A 70 -16.67 -1.92 -28.53
C THR A 70 -17.18 -3.07 -29.40
N LEU A 71 -16.79 -4.31 -29.08
CA LEU A 71 -17.21 -5.48 -29.84
C LEU A 71 -18.74 -5.69 -29.78
N THR A 72 -19.35 -5.44 -28.61
CA THR A 72 -20.80 -5.52 -28.44
C THR A 72 -21.53 -4.46 -29.26
N LYS A 73 -21.05 -3.21 -29.25
CA LYS A 73 -21.60 -2.12 -30.07
C LYS A 73 -21.42 -2.40 -31.57
N LEU A 74 -20.30 -2.99 -31.98
CA LEU A 74 -20.06 -3.40 -33.36
C LEU A 74 -21.00 -4.53 -33.81
N ASP A 75 -21.32 -5.47 -32.91
CA ASP A 75 -22.28 -6.55 -33.17
C ASP A 75 -23.71 -6.02 -33.32
N THR A 76 -24.08 -4.99 -32.53
CA THR A 76 -25.39 -4.32 -32.61
C THR A 76 -25.38 -3.03 -33.43
N LYS A 77 -24.41 -2.85 -34.34
CA LYS A 77 -24.17 -1.56 -35.03
C LYS A 77 -25.39 -1.01 -35.76
N ASP A 78 -26.26 -1.87 -36.32
CA ASP A 78 -27.45 -1.44 -37.08
C ASP A 78 -28.49 -0.71 -36.21
N GLN A 79 -28.38 -0.87 -34.88
CA GLN A 79 -29.19 -0.20 -33.88
C GLN A 79 -28.59 1.14 -33.44
N GLU A 80 -27.33 1.44 -33.78
CA GLU A 80 -26.65 2.66 -33.34
C GLU A 80 -27.20 3.90 -34.06
N PRO A 81 -27.87 4.83 -33.34
CA PRO A 81 -28.50 6.00 -33.96
C PRO A 81 -27.50 6.88 -34.70
N LEU A 82 -26.25 6.95 -34.19
CA LEU A 82 -25.18 7.75 -34.79
C LEU A 82 -24.90 7.35 -36.24
N LEU A 83 -24.96 6.06 -36.58
CA LEU A 83 -24.70 5.59 -37.95
C LEU A 83 -25.75 6.09 -38.96
N ARG A 84 -26.95 6.48 -38.51
CA ARG A 84 -27.99 7.08 -39.36
C ARG A 84 -27.64 8.48 -39.86
N PHE A 85 -26.70 9.16 -39.21
CA PHE A 85 -26.29 10.53 -39.55
C PHE A 85 -25.07 10.58 -40.51
N PHE A 86 -24.48 9.44 -40.87
CA PHE A 86 -23.36 9.37 -41.81
C PHE A 86 -23.83 8.82 -43.16
N GLN A 87 -23.64 9.57 -44.24
CA GLN A 87 -23.83 9.07 -45.60
C GLN A 87 -22.48 8.57 -46.15
N ASN A 88 -22.45 7.34 -46.66
CA ASN A 88 -21.27 6.70 -47.29
C ASN A 88 -20.09 6.40 -46.36
N ALA A 89 -20.33 6.10 -45.07
CA ALA A 89 -19.27 5.58 -44.21
C ALA A 89 -18.84 4.17 -44.69
N GLU A 90 -17.68 4.06 -45.32
CA GLU A 90 -17.07 2.76 -45.59
C GLU A 90 -16.74 2.08 -44.26
N PHE A 91 -17.25 0.87 -44.08
CA PHE A 91 -16.99 0.09 -42.89
C PHE A 91 -15.55 -0.41 -42.93
N VAL A 92 -14.70 0.14 -42.06
CA VAL A 92 -13.24 -0.08 -42.04
C VAL A 92 -12.85 -1.55 -41.80
N LEU A 93 -13.75 -2.36 -41.23
CA LEU A 93 -13.50 -3.76 -40.87
C LEU A 93 -14.13 -4.72 -41.90
N GLU A 94 -13.42 -4.96 -43.02
CA GLU A 94 -13.83 -5.98 -43.98
C GLU A 94 -13.97 -7.37 -43.32
N GLY A 95 -15.09 -8.06 -43.57
CA GLY A 95 -15.34 -9.43 -43.12
C GLY A 95 -15.76 -9.61 -41.66
N TYR A 96 -15.99 -8.54 -40.88
CA TYR A 96 -16.52 -8.67 -39.50
C TYR A 96 -18.00 -9.10 -39.48
N SER A 97 -18.83 -8.66 -40.44
CA SER A 97 -20.27 -8.98 -40.47
C SER A 97 -20.59 -10.45 -40.70
N ASP A 98 -19.68 -11.18 -41.35
CA ASP A 98 -19.94 -12.53 -41.85
C ASP A 98 -19.26 -13.61 -41.00
N LYS A 99 -18.53 -13.21 -39.96
CA LYS A 99 -17.73 -14.10 -39.10
C LYS A 99 -18.34 -14.15 -37.70
N TYR A 100 -18.34 -15.36 -37.13
CA TYR A 100 -18.83 -15.72 -35.78
C TYR A 100 -18.53 -14.64 -34.73
N PRO A 101 -19.41 -14.40 -33.73
CA PRO A 101 -19.29 -13.23 -32.86
C PRO A 101 -18.01 -13.31 -32.01
N ILE A 102 -17.02 -12.49 -32.34
CA ILE A 102 -15.76 -12.29 -31.58
C ILE A 102 -16.06 -11.99 -30.10
N VAL A 103 -17.22 -11.39 -29.81
CA VAL A 103 -17.76 -11.20 -28.46
C VAL A 103 -17.83 -12.51 -27.69
N LYS A 104 -18.31 -13.60 -28.31
CA LYS A 104 -18.41 -14.92 -27.68
C LYS A 104 -17.02 -15.48 -27.39
N ASP A 105 -16.11 -15.44 -28.35
CA ASP A 105 -14.73 -15.92 -28.17
C ASP A 105 -14.01 -15.18 -27.04
N LEU A 106 -14.22 -13.86 -26.94
CA LEU A 106 -13.67 -13.07 -25.84
C LEU A 106 -14.30 -13.46 -24.49
N LYS A 107 -15.61 -13.64 -24.42
CA LYS A 107 -16.30 -14.09 -23.20
C LYS A 107 -15.83 -15.48 -22.75
N ASP A 108 -15.71 -16.42 -23.68
CA ASP A 108 -15.19 -17.78 -23.44
C ASP A 108 -13.74 -17.70 -22.93
N PHE A 109 -12.91 -16.86 -23.57
CA PHE A 109 -11.53 -16.64 -23.15
C PHE A 109 -11.40 -16.06 -21.74
N ILE A 110 -12.21 -15.04 -21.41
CA ILE A 110 -12.24 -14.45 -20.06
C ILE A 110 -12.65 -15.52 -19.05
N LYS A 111 -13.70 -16.29 -19.35
CA LYS A 111 -14.21 -17.34 -18.47
C LYS A 111 -13.16 -18.39 -18.14
N ASN A 112 -12.45 -18.89 -19.15
CA ASN A 112 -11.40 -19.90 -18.98
C ASN A 112 -10.23 -19.44 -18.12
N LYS A 113 -9.92 -18.13 -18.13
CA LYS A 113 -8.82 -17.56 -17.36
C LYS A 113 -9.21 -17.09 -15.96
N ALA A 114 -10.48 -16.73 -15.77
CA ALA A 114 -10.98 -16.18 -14.51
C ALA A 114 -11.53 -17.27 -13.57
N ILE A 115 -11.82 -18.48 -14.07
CA ILE A 115 -12.11 -19.63 -13.23
C ILE A 115 -10.79 -20.17 -12.64
N ILE A 116 -10.69 -20.18 -11.31
CA ILE A 116 -9.56 -20.81 -10.63
C ILE A 116 -9.79 -22.32 -10.52
N HIS A 117 -8.93 -23.10 -11.18
CA HIS A 117 -9.00 -24.56 -11.17
C HIS A 117 -8.17 -25.20 -10.05
N ASP A 118 -7.04 -24.58 -9.68
CA ASP A 118 -6.16 -25.06 -8.62
C ASP A 118 -6.32 -24.21 -7.37
N GLN A 119 -6.89 -24.83 -6.33
CA GLN A 119 -7.10 -24.20 -5.04
C GLN A 119 -5.78 -23.79 -4.36
N THR A 120 -4.63 -24.38 -4.68
CA THR A 120 -3.35 -23.93 -4.09
C THR A 120 -3.02 -22.49 -4.47
N MET A 121 -3.52 -22.00 -5.61
CA MET A 121 -3.32 -20.65 -6.12
C MET A 121 -4.01 -19.56 -5.28
N ILE A 122 -4.96 -19.91 -4.40
CA ILE A 122 -5.68 -18.96 -3.54
C ILE A 122 -5.16 -18.95 -2.09
N ARG A 123 -4.11 -19.71 -1.77
CA ARG A 123 -3.56 -19.78 -0.40
C ARG A 123 -3.04 -18.45 0.11
N TYR A 124 -2.62 -17.54 -0.78
CA TYR A 124 -2.22 -16.20 -0.38
C TYR A 124 -3.36 -15.41 0.30
N LEU A 125 -4.63 -15.80 0.10
CA LEU A 125 -5.80 -15.21 0.78
C LEU A 125 -6.02 -15.76 2.20
N GLU A 126 -5.28 -16.78 2.66
CA GLU A 126 -5.44 -17.37 4.00
C GLU A 126 -5.47 -16.34 5.14
N PRO A 127 -4.64 -15.28 5.17
CA PRO A 127 -4.71 -14.30 6.25
C PRO A 127 -6.02 -13.49 6.28
N LEU A 128 -6.85 -13.55 5.24
CA LEU A 128 -8.20 -12.98 5.22
C LEU A 128 -9.12 -13.62 6.28
N LEU A 129 -8.84 -14.87 6.71
CA LEU A 129 -9.58 -15.55 7.78
C LEU A 129 -9.61 -14.71 9.07
N GLY A 130 -8.49 -14.08 9.44
CA GLY A 130 -8.43 -13.22 10.61
C GLY A 130 -9.33 -11.99 10.51
N PHE A 131 -9.67 -11.53 9.30
CA PHE A 131 -10.63 -10.44 9.09
C PHE A 131 -12.07 -10.94 9.11
N VAL A 132 -12.33 -12.15 8.62
CA VAL A 132 -13.64 -12.81 8.68
C VAL A 132 -14.07 -13.02 10.13
N GLU A 133 -13.16 -13.50 10.99
CA GLU A 133 -13.44 -13.72 12.42
C GLU A 133 -13.84 -12.44 13.16
N GLU A 134 -13.18 -11.30 12.85
CA GLU A 134 -13.45 -10.03 13.52
C GLU A 134 -14.66 -9.27 12.98
N ASN A 135 -15.00 -9.48 11.70
CA ASN A 135 -15.97 -8.64 10.99
C ASN A 135 -17.12 -9.47 10.42
N ARG A 136 -17.56 -10.54 11.07
CA ARG A 136 -18.63 -11.41 10.54
C ARG A 136 -20.01 -10.71 10.47
N PRO A 137 -20.66 -10.59 9.29
CA PRO A 137 -20.18 -11.00 7.97
C PRO A 137 -19.25 -9.96 7.33
N LEU A 138 -18.08 -10.43 6.84
CA LEU A 138 -17.07 -9.57 6.23
C LEU A 138 -17.57 -9.10 4.87
N LYS A 139 -17.54 -7.79 4.62
CA LYS A 139 -18.04 -7.20 3.38
C LYS A 139 -16.91 -7.04 2.38
N ILE A 140 -17.04 -7.69 1.23
CA ILE A 140 -16.08 -7.67 0.14
C ILE A 140 -16.79 -7.22 -1.13
N PHE A 141 -16.39 -6.08 -1.67
CA PHE A 141 -16.74 -5.65 -3.01
C PHE A 141 -15.65 -6.12 -3.96
N SER A 142 -16.02 -6.66 -5.12
CA SER A 142 -15.09 -7.13 -6.16
C SER A 142 -15.50 -6.56 -7.50
N LEU A 143 -14.53 -5.98 -8.20
CA LEU A 143 -14.65 -5.55 -9.60
C LEU A 143 -14.20 -6.64 -10.57
N ASN A 144 -13.73 -7.76 -10.04
CA ASN A 144 -13.21 -8.86 -10.84
C ASN A 144 -14.30 -9.87 -11.18
N TYR A 145 -14.22 -10.41 -12.40
CA TYR A 145 -15.10 -11.46 -12.89
C TYR A 145 -14.78 -12.86 -12.33
N ASP A 146 -13.60 -13.04 -11.73
CA ASP A 146 -13.06 -14.34 -11.29
C ASP A 146 -13.82 -15.01 -10.14
N THR A 147 -13.38 -16.20 -9.74
CA THR A 147 -13.94 -16.98 -8.63
C THR A 147 -13.04 -17.06 -7.39
N CYS A 148 -12.05 -16.17 -7.24
CA CYS A 148 -11.04 -16.25 -6.17
C CYS A 148 -11.66 -16.30 -4.77
N VAL A 149 -12.60 -15.40 -4.46
CA VAL A 149 -13.26 -15.33 -3.13
C VAL A 149 -14.18 -16.52 -2.92
N GLU A 150 -14.90 -16.95 -3.96
CA GLU A 150 -15.78 -18.11 -3.93
C GLU A 150 -15.01 -19.43 -3.66
N GLN A 151 -13.85 -19.60 -4.32
CA GLN A 151 -12.96 -20.73 -4.07
C GLN A 151 -12.33 -20.66 -2.68
N PHE A 152 -12.01 -19.46 -2.19
CA PHE A 152 -11.53 -19.26 -0.82
C PHE A 152 -12.58 -19.69 0.20
N CYS A 153 -13.84 -19.29 0.02
CA CYS A 153 -14.92 -19.73 0.90
C CYS A 153 -15.10 -21.25 0.85
N THR A 154 -15.00 -21.85 -0.34
CA THR A 154 -15.10 -23.30 -0.52
C THR A 154 -13.96 -24.04 0.20
N MET A 155 -12.71 -23.60 0.02
CA MET A 155 -11.52 -24.19 0.65
C MET A 155 -11.62 -24.18 2.18
N TYR A 156 -12.02 -23.06 2.77
CA TYR A 156 -12.07 -22.86 4.23
C TYR A 156 -13.45 -23.11 4.84
N ARG A 157 -14.41 -23.65 4.07
CA ARG A 157 -15.78 -23.99 4.50
C ARG A 157 -16.56 -22.79 5.06
N LEU A 158 -16.34 -21.60 4.52
CA LEU A 158 -17.07 -20.37 4.87
C LEU A 158 -18.36 -20.26 4.06
N GLN A 159 -19.41 -19.72 4.67
CA GLN A 159 -20.65 -19.39 4.01
C GLN A 159 -20.59 -17.97 3.45
N TYR A 160 -20.76 -17.80 2.14
CA TYR A 160 -20.84 -16.47 1.54
C TYR A 160 -22.20 -16.22 0.90
N GLN A 161 -22.62 -14.95 0.87
CA GLN A 161 -23.82 -14.49 0.17
C GLN A 161 -23.43 -13.49 -0.90
N ASP A 162 -23.85 -13.73 -2.15
CA ASP A 162 -23.56 -12.88 -3.32
C ASP A 162 -24.80 -12.33 -4.03
N GLY A 163 -25.97 -12.46 -3.39
CA GLY A 163 -27.24 -11.97 -3.93
C GLY A 163 -28.01 -13.03 -4.73
N PHE A 164 -27.55 -14.27 -4.79
CA PHE A 164 -28.22 -15.36 -5.52
C PHE A 164 -28.63 -16.54 -4.62
N ASP A 165 -29.85 -17.02 -4.76
CA ASP A 165 -30.35 -18.32 -4.26
C ASP A 165 -30.77 -19.22 -5.44
N ILE A 166 -29.84 -19.40 -6.38
CA ILE A 166 -30.03 -19.82 -7.78
C ILE A 166 -30.43 -18.63 -8.66
N ASN A 167 -31.53 -17.96 -8.35
CA ASN A 167 -31.94 -16.74 -9.06
C ASN A 167 -31.47 -15.50 -8.31
N TRP A 168 -31.48 -14.35 -8.96
CA TRP A 168 -31.21 -13.08 -8.29
C TRP A 168 -32.25 -12.83 -7.20
N ASN A 169 -31.78 -12.78 -5.95
CA ASN A 169 -32.57 -12.53 -4.76
C ASN A 169 -31.74 -11.70 -3.76
N PRO A 170 -31.84 -10.36 -3.78
CA PRO A 170 -31.02 -9.52 -2.91
C PRO A 170 -31.35 -9.68 -1.41
N ALA A 171 -32.49 -10.29 -1.06
CA ALA A 171 -32.83 -10.55 0.34
C ALA A 171 -31.84 -11.52 1.02
N VAL A 172 -31.06 -12.31 0.26
CA VAL A 172 -30.06 -13.21 0.83
C VAL A 172 -28.91 -12.46 1.53
N PHE A 173 -28.68 -11.18 1.20
CA PHE A 173 -27.69 -10.35 1.89
C PHE A 173 -28.07 -10.05 3.35
N GLU A 174 -29.34 -10.21 3.72
CA GLU A 174 -29.83 -9.98 5.09
C GLU A 174 -29.76 -11.24 5.96
N ARG A 175 -29.28 -12.38 5.42
CA ARG A 175 -29.14 -13.61 6.18
C ARG A 175 -28.02 -13.49 7.22
N ALA A 176 -28.34 -13.84 8.46
CA ALA A 176 -27.43 -13.67 9.60
C ALA A 176 -26.30 -14.71 9.68
N ASP A 177 -26.39 -15.80 8.91
CA ASP A 177 -25.47 -16.94 8.96
C ASP A 177 -24.22 -16.79 8.06
N ALA A 178 -24.16 -15.73 7.25
CA ALA A 178 -23.04 -15.48 6.36
C ALA A 178 -21.74 -15.21 7.14
N ASP A 179 -20.65 -15.80 6.68
CA ASP A 179 -19.28 -15.42 7.03
C ASP A 179 -18.83 -14.20 6.20
N ILE A 180 -19.25 -14.14 4.92
CA ILE A 180 -18.85 -13.12 3.95
C ILE A 180 -20.06 -12.63 3.14
N LEU A 181 -20.18 -11.32 2.97
CA LEU A 181 -21.04 -10.71 1.93
C LEU A 181 -20.17 -10.30 0.74
N LEU A 182 -20.39 -10.91 -0.41
CA LEU A 182 -19.61 -10.72 -1.62
C LEU A 182 -20.42 -9.94 -2.67
N PHE A 183 -19.97 -8.73 -3.01
CA PHE A 183 -20.64 -7.86 -3.97
C PHE A 183 -19.82 -7.77 -5.27
N LYS A 184 -20.19 -8.52 -6.31
CA LYS A 184 -19.50 -8.55 -7.62
C LYS A 184 -20.04 -7.45 -8.54
N MET A 185 -19.40 -6.28 -8.51
CA MET A 185 -19.88 -5.05 -9.14
C MET A 185 -19.89 -5.12 -10.67
N HIS A 186 -18.91 -5.80 -11.27
CA HIS A 186 -18.85 -6.01 -12.73
C HIS A 186 -19.44 -7.37 -13.13
N GLY A 187 -20.15 -8.04 -12.21
CA GLY A 187 -20.65 -9.40 -12.42
C GLY A 187 -19.59 -10.47 -12.21
N SER A 188 -19.92 -11.70 -12.62
CA SER A 188 -19.07 -12.87 -12.37
C SER A 188 -19.20 -13.86 -13.50
N VAL A 189 -18.13 -14.63 -13.78
CA VAL A 189 -18.14 -15.67 -14.81
C VAL A 189 -19.12 -16.82 -14.57
N ILE A 190 -19.67 -16.91 -13.37
CA ILE A 190 -20.69 -17.90 -12.98
C ILE A 190 -22.11 -17.32 -12.95
N TRP A 191 -22.29 -16.04 -13.30
CA TRP A 191 -23.60 -15.42 -13.45
C TRP A 191 -24.08 -15.55 -14.89
N PHE A 192 -25.36 -15.81 -15.06
CA PHE A 192 -25.99 -16.01 -16.36
C PHE A 192 -27.32 -15.27 -16.43
N ARG A 193 -27.68 -14.86 -17.64
CA ARG A 193 -29.02 -14.37 -17.98
C ARG A 193 -29.72 -15.45 -18.79
N SER A 194 -30.83 -15.97 -18.26
CA SER A 194 -31.75 -16.84 -18.99
C SER A 194 -32.69 -15.97 -19.84
N ASP A 195 -33.08 -16.50 -21.01
CA ASP A 195 -34.10 -15.91 -21.86
C ASP A 195 -35.51 -15.94 -21.25
N GLN A 196 -35.73 -16.71 -20.19
CA GLN A 196 -37.04 -16.86 -19.53
C GLN A 196 -37.04 -16.58 -18.01
N ALA A 197 -35.97 -16.95 -17.29
CA ALA A 197 -35.93 -16.93 -15.82
C ALA A 197 -35.21 -15.70 -15.20
N GLY A 198 -34.80 -14.73 -16.02
CA GLY A 198 -34.09 -13.54 -15.56
C GLY A 198 -32.61 -13.84 -15.28
N TYR A 199 -32.08 -13.40 -14.13
CA TYR A 199 -30.69 -13.58 -13.76
C TYR A 199 -30.53 -14.76 -12.80
N MET A 200 -29.53 -15.60 -13.07
CA MET A 200 -29.25 -16.78 -12.28
C MET A 200 -27.75 -17.02 -12.12
N LYS A 201 -27.40 -17.83 -11.12
CA LYS A 201 -26.03 -18.28 -10.84
C LYS A 201 -25.93 -19.77 -11.14
N LEU A 202 -24.98 -20.14 -12.01
CA LEU A 202 -24.70 -21.53 -12.36
C LEU A 202 -23.25 -21.86 -11.94
N PRO A 203 -23.04 -22.63 -10.86
CA PRO A 203 -21.71 -23.04 -10.42
C PRO A 203 -21.19 -24.22 -11.27
N ILE A 204 -21.11 -24.02 -12.59
CA ILE A 204 -20.65 -25.03 -13.54
C ILE A 204 -19.28 -24.67 -14.11
N MET A 205 -18.36 -25.63 -14.11
CA MET A 205 -17.10 -25.55 -14.86
C MET A 205 -17.41 -25.88 -16.31
N THR A 206 -17.74 -24.86 -17.09
CA THR A 206 -17.91 -24.97 -18.55
C THR A 206 -17.17 -23.84 -19.22
N ASP A 207 -16.43 -24.19 -20.25
CA ASP A 207 -15.65 -23.24 -21.05
C ASP A 207 -16.55 -22.38 -21.95
N GLU A 208 -17.83 -22.76 -22.08
CA GLU A 208 -18.81 -22.06 -22.91
C GLU A 208 -19.49 -20.92 -22.14
N SER A 209 -19.56 -19.73 -22.74
CA SER A 209 -20.31 -18.58 -22.24
C SER A 209 -21.81 -18.67 -22.50
N SER A 210 -22.29 -19.69 -23.22
CA SER A 210 -23.72 -19.93 -23.49
C SER A 210 -24.04 -21.39 -23.23
N VAL A 211 -25.00 -21.66 -22.36
CA VAL A 211 -25.40 -23.03 -21.99
C VAL A 211 -26.90 -23.24 -22.19
N LYS A 212 -27.29 -24.48 -22.47
CA LYS A 212 -28.71 -24.88 -22.53
C LYS A 212 -29.10 -25.56 -21.22
N LEU A 213 -30.10 -25.02 -20.54
CA LEU A 213 -30.59 -25.56 -19.28
C LEU A 213 -31.48 -26.79 -19.50
N ILE A 214 -31.69 -27.57 -18.44
CA ILE A 214 -32.59 -28.73 -18.45
C ILE A 214 -34.03 -28.29 -18.78
N THR A 215 -34.41 -27.06 -18.43
CA THR A 215 -35.72 -26.47 -18.78
C THR A 215 -35.87 -26.17 -20.27
N GLY A 216 -34.78 -26.26 -21.05
CA GLY A 216 -34.75 -25.92 -22.47
C GLY A 216 -34.35 -24.47 -22.76
N GLU A 217 -34.30 -23.62 -21.71
CA GLU A 217 -33.84 -22.24 -21.75
C GLU A 217 -32.38 -22.11 -22.19
N ARG A 218 -32.05 -20.98 -22.81
CA ARG A 218 -30.67 -20.63 -23.14
C ARG A 218 -30.19 -19.58 -22.16
N ALA A 219 -29.10 -19.91 -21.45
CA ALA A 219 -28.50 -19.02 -20.47
C ALA A 219 -27.15 -18.51 -20.99
N GLU A 220 -26.97 -17.20 -21.02
CA GLU A 220 -25.73 -16.55 -21.47
C GLU A 220 -24.98 -15.90 -20.32
N SER A 221 -23.65 -15.96 -20.35
CA SER A 221 -22.76 -15.40 -19.32
C SER A 221 -23.01 -13.91 -19.14
N LEU A 222 -23.27 -13.53 -17.89
CA LEU A 222 -23.58 -12.18 -17.45
C LEU A 222 -22.30 -11.53 -16.92
N MET A 223 -21.64 -10.79 -17.80
CA MET A 223 -20.60 -9.85 -17.43
C MET A 223 -21.17 -8.43 -17.54
N LEU A 224 -21.05 -7.63 -16.47
CA LEU A 224 -21.61 -6.30 -16.37
C LEU A 224 -20.50 -5.28 -16.63
N TYR A 225 -20.69 -4.40 -17.61
CA TYR A 225 -19.69 -3.42 -18.00
C TYR A 225 -20.18 -2.00 -17.71
N PRO A 226 -19.39 -1.18 -17.02
CA PRO A 226 -19.67 0.23 -16.94
C PRO A 226 -19.25 0.86 -18.27
N MET A 227 -20.18 1.47 -19.00
CA MET A 227 -19.94 2.79 -19.61
C MET A 227 -21.09 3.29 -20.48
N GLN A 228 -21.98 2.48 -21.04
CA GLN A 228 -23.13 3.01 -21.80
C GLN A 228 -24.16 1.93 -22.10
N LYS A 229 -25.04 1.67 -21.13
CA LYS A 229 -26.47 1.54 -21.40
C LYS A 229 -27.18 1.93 -20.13
N THR A 230 -28.21 2.72 -20.30
CA THR A 230 -29.17 3.25 -19.32
C THR A 230 -29.86 2.13 -18.54
N GLY A 231 -29.11 1.40 -17.70
CA GLY A 231 -29.56 0.18 -17.05
C GLY A 231 -29.70 0.38 -15.55
N TYR A 232 -30.84 0.92 -15.12
CA TYR A 232 -31.37 0.69 -13.77
C TYR A 232 -31.85 -0.77 -13.66
N GLU A 233 -31.01 -1.72 -14.08
CA GLU A 233 -31.32 -3.14 -14.12
C GLU A 233 -30.63 -3.83 -12.93
N GLU A 234 -31.37 -4.71 -12.28
CA GLU A 234 -30.82 -5.68 -11.35
C GLU A 234 -29.83 -6.61 -12.08
N PRO A 235 -28.75 -7.09 -11.46
CA PRO A 235 -28.34 -6.91 -10.06
C PRO A 235 -27.56 -5.62 -9.76
N LEU A 236 -27.11 -4.90 -10.80
CA LEU A 236 -26.15 -3.81 -10.66
C LEU A 236 -26.67 -2.66 -9.77
N LEU A 237 -27.94 -2.29 -9.91
CA LEU A 237 -28.55 -1.20 -9.16
C LEU A 237 -28.48 -1.42 -7.64
N GLU A 238 -28.86 -2.62 -7.19
CA GLU A 238 -28.80 -2.99 -5.78
C GLU A 238 -27.36 -3.01 -5.26
N LEU A 239 -26.42 -3.57 -6.03
CA LEU A 239 -25.00 -3.64 -5.64
C LEU A 239 -24.40 -2.25 -5.45
N VAL A 240 -24.67 -1.31 -6.36
CA VAL A 240 -24.24 0.09 -6.26
C VAL A 240 -24.92 0.80 -5.09
N THR A 241 -26.20 0.54 -4.85
CA THR A 241 -26.95 1.13 -3.72
C THR A 241 -26.38 0.65 -2.38
N ARG A 242 -26.05 -0.65 -2.26
CA ARG A 242 -25.40 -1.22 -1.09
C ARG A 242 -23.99 -0.70 -0.90
N PHE A 243 -23.20 -0.59 -1.97
CA PHE A 243 -21.87 0.00 -1.92
C PHE A 243 -21.89 1.40 -1.31
N ARG A 244 -22.75 2.29 -1.83
CA ARG A 244 -22.94 3.63 -1.27
C ARG A 244 -23.36 3.60 0.20
N THR A 245 -24.35 2.77 0.55
CA THR A 245 -24.89 2.69 1.92
C THR A 245 -23.85 2.20 2.93
N ILE A 246 -23.05 1.20 2.56
CA ILE A 246 -21.98 0.65 3.39
C ILE A 246 -20.86 1.67 3.57
N LEU A 247 -20.45 2.37 2.51
CA LEU A 247 -19.40 3.40 2.62
C LEU A 247 -19.78 4.57 3.56
N HIS A 248 -21.07 4.88 3.71
CA HIS A 248 -21.53 5.89 4.66
C HIS A 248 -21.35 5.50 6.14
N LYS A 249 -21.16 4.20 6.44
CA LYS A 249 -20.93 3.67 7.80
C LYS A 249 -19.53 3.08 7.99
N CYS A 250 -18.82 2.84 6.89
CA CYS A 250 -17.49 2.28 6.86
C CYS A 250 -16.48 3.20 7.56
N GLY A 251 -15.68 2.65 8.47
CA GLY A 251 -14.54 3.36 9.05
C GLY A 251 -13.31 3.25 8.17
N VAL A 252 -12.97 2.02 7.76
CA VAL A 252 -11.77 1.75 6.95
C VAL A 252 -12.14 0.94 5.72
N LEU A 253 -11.98 1.54 4.53
CA LEU A 253 -12.10 0.86 3.25
C LEU A 253 -10.70 0.42 2.80
N ILE A 254 -10.47 -0.90 2.77
CA ILE A 254 -9.24 -1.48 2.25
C ILE A 254 -9.41 -1.74 0.75
N VAL A 255 -8.65 -1.03 -0.07
CA VAL A 255 -8.70 -1.12 -1.53
C VAL A 255 -7.45 -1.83 -2.02
N ILE A 256 -7.63 -2.88 -2.83
CA ILE A 256 -6.55 -3.79 -3.22
C ILE A 256 -6.50 -3.89 -4.74
N GLY A 257 -5.36 -3.51 -5.33
CA GLY A 257 -5.11 -3.70 -6.76
C GLY A 257 -6.10 -2.98 -7.67
N TYR A 258 -6.63 -1.83 -7.25
CA TYR A 258 -7.61 -1.06 -7.99
C TYR A 258 -7.08 0.33 -8.39
N SER A 259 -7.07 0.60 -9.69
CA SER A 259 -6.54 1.83 -10.28
C SER A 259 -7.55 2.97 -10.47
N PHE A 260 -8.78 2.84 -9.96
CA PHE A 260 -9.83 3.88 -10.06
C PHE A 260 -10.06 4.41 -11.49
N ARG A 261 -10.26 3.48 -12.43
CA ARG A 261 -10.60 3.82 -13.82
C ARG A 261 -12.10 4.05 -14.02
N ASP A 262 -12.91 3.47 -13.16
CA ASP A 262 -14.35 3.65 -13.18
C ASP A 262 -14.75 4.99 -12.57
N ASP A 263 -14.98 5.97 -13.45
CA ASP A 263 -15.36 7.32 -13.02
C ASP A 263 -16.62 7.34 -12.14
N HIS A 264 -17.56 6.41 -12.36
CA HIS A 264 -18.79 6.32 -11.60
C HIS A 264 -18.56 5.80 -10.16
N LEU A 265 -17.76 4.74 -9.97
CA LEU A 265 -17.40 4.24 -8.63
C LEU A 265 -16.54 5.25 -7.87
N LEU A 266 -15.62 5.92 -8.57
CA LEU A 266 -14.81 6.98 -7.98
C LEU A 266 -15.69 8.14 -7.47
N LYS A 267 -16.69 8.56 -8.24
CA LYS A 267 -17.66 9.57 -7.81
C LYS A 267 -18.47 9.12 -6.59
N ILE A 268 -18.95 7.87 -6.58
CA ILE A 268 -19.66 7.30 -5.43
C ILE A 268 -18.78 7.31 -4.18
N LEU A 269 -17.52 6.92 -4.31
CA LEU A 269 -16.56 6.94 -3.21
C LEU A 269 -16.35 8.37 -2.68
N PHE A 270 -16.17 9.35 -3.56
CA PHE A 270 -16.02 10.74 -3.13
C PHE A 270 -17.28 11.28 -2.44
N ASP A 271 -18.46 10.96 -2.95
CA ASP A 271 -19.73 11.39 -2.35
C ASP A 271 -19.95 10.74 -0.98
N ALA A 272 -19.63 9.45 -0.86
CA ALA A 272 -19.70 8.74 0.41
C ALA A 272 -18.69 9.31 1.42
N ALA A 273 -17.45 9.57 1.00
CA ALA A 273 -16.43 10.21 1.82
C ALA A 273 -16.84 11.63 2.24
N ARG A 274 -17.58 12.38 1.41
CA ARG A 274 -18.11 13.69 1.80
C ARG A 274 -19.16 13.57 2.91
N GLY A 275 -20.00 12.54 2.86
CA GLY A 275 -21.01 12.26 3.88
C GLY A 275 -20.47 11.57 5.14
N ASN A 276 -19.30 10.93 5.06
CA ASN A 276 -18.65 10.19 6.13
C ASN A 276 -17.21 10.70 6.37
N PRO A 277 -17.00 11.64 7.30
CA PRO A 277 -15.68 12.21 7.58
C PRO A 277 -14.72 11.22 8.26
N GLU A 278 -15.24 10.14 8.85
CA GLU A 278 -14.44 9.10 9.52
C GLU A 278 -13.92 8.04 8.54
N LEU A 279 -14.43 8.02 7.30
CA LEU A 279 -13.95 7.11 6.26
C LEU A 279 -12.47 7.39 5.95
N VAL A 280 -11.64 6.37 6.15
CA VAL A 280 -10.24 6.31 5.72
C VAL A 280 -10.08 5.21 4.68
N VAL A 281 -9.37 5.51 3.60
CA VAL A 281 -9.06 4.52 2.56
C VAL A 281 -7.65 3.99 2.79
N MET A 282 -7.49 2.68 2.88
CA MET A 282 -6.18 2.00 2.90
C MET A 282 -5.94 1.38 1.53
N LEU A 283 -5.05 1.98 0.74
CA LEU A 283 -4.79 1.58 -0.63
C LEU A 283 -3.53 0.70 -0.69
N VAL A 284 -3.72 -0.58 -1.01
CA VAL A 284 -2.67 -1.58 -1.22
C VAL A 284 -2.49 -1.80 -2.72
N ASP A 285 -1.43 -1.22 -3.27
CA ASP A 285 -1.07 -1.36 -4.67
C ASP A 285 0.39 -0.95 -4.85
N PRO A 286 1.23 -1.64 -5.66
CA PRO A 286 2.60 -1.20 -5.93
C PRO A 286 2.72 0.25 -6.43
N GLN A 287 1.65 0.82 -6.99
CA GLN A 287 1.54 2.21 -7.44
C GLN A 287 0.61 3.07 -6.56
N ALA A 288 0.37 2.71 -5.30
CA ALA A 288 -0.54 3.41 -4.40
C ALA A 288 -0.35 4.93 -4.37
N GLY A 289 0.91 5.40 -4.25
CA GLY A 289 1.23 6.83 -4.27
C GLY A 289 0.83 7.55 -5.56
N LEU A 290 1.08 6.93 -6.72
CA LEU A 290 0.71 7.49 -8.03
C LEU A 290 -0.81 7.51 -8.21
N ILE A 291 -1.50 6.44 -7.80
CA ILE A 291 -2.97 6.36 -7.82
C ILE A 291 -3.56 7.45 -6.93
N TYR A 292 -3.04 7.62 -5.72
CA TYR A 292 -3.50 8.66 -4.81
C TYR A 292 -3.34 10.06 -5.44
N GLN A 293 -2.16 10.41 -5.94
CA GLN A 293 -1.90 11.73 -6.53
C GLN A 293 -2.76 12.00 -7.77
N ASN A 294 -2.95 10.99 -8.64
CA ASN A 294 -3.60 11.18 -9.94
C ASN A 294 -5.13 11.02 -9.90
N LYS A 295 -5.66 10.23 -8.96
CA LYS A 295 -7.08 9.83 -8.96
C LYS A 295 -7.84 10.19 -7.70
N LEU A 296 -7.20 10.15 -6.53
CA LEU A 296 -7.91 10.27 -5.24
C LEU A 296 -7.69 11.60 -4.54
N ARG A 297 -6.55 12.27 -4.74
CA ARG A 297 -6.20 13.49 -4.00
C ARG A 297 -7.03 14.69 -4.43
N TYR A 298 -7.36 14.79 -5.71
CA TYR A 298 -8.08 15.92 -6.30
C TYR A 298 -9.33 15.45 -7.05
N PHE A 299 -10.41 16.23 -7.01
CA PHE A 299 -11.56 16.02 -7.90
C PHE A 299 -11.19 16.25 -9.37
N ASP A 300 -10.38 17.27 -9.59
CA ASP A 300 -9.80 17.62 -10.87
C ASP A 300 -8.30 17.89 -10.67
N PRO A 301 -7.42 17.02 -11.19
CA PRO A 301 -5.98 17.20 -11.10
C PRO A 301 -5.48 18.49 -11.76
N GLN A 302 -6.17 19.01 -12.78
CA GLN A 302 -5.75 20.23 -13.48
C GLN A 302 -5.99 21.46 -12.61
N SER A 303 -7.18 21.55 -12.04
CA SER A 303 -7.58 22.66 -11.17
C SER A 303 -7.07 22.52 -9.72
N LYS A 304 -6.45 21.37 -9.38
CA LYS A 304 -5.97 21.01 -8.03
C LYS A 304 -7.02 21.23 -6.93
N ILE A 305 -8.29 20.97 -7.24
CA ILE A 305 -9.38 21.08 -6.26
C ILE A 305 -9.30 19.85 -5.34
N PRO A 306 -9.06 20.02 -4.02
CA PRO A 306 -9.03 18.92 -3.08
C PRO A 306 -10.25 18.03 -3.15
N SER A 307 -10.04 16.72 -3.18
CA SER A 307 -11.14 15.77 -3.07
C SER A 307 -11.61 15.66 -1.61
N SER A 308 -12.76 15.02 -1.41
CA SER A 308 -13.19 14.64 -0.06
C SER A 308 -12.18 13.69 0.62
N LEU A 309 -11.39 12.93 -0.14
CA LEU A 309 -10.39 11.99 0.38
C LEU A 309 -9.01 12.60 0.62
N GLU A 310 -8.78 13.88 0.35
CA GLU A 310 -7.48 14.50 0.60
C GLU A 310 -7.06 14.32 2.07
N GLY A 311 -5.86 13.78 2.29
CA GLY A 311 -5.33 13.51 3.62
C GLY A 311 -6.05 12.37 4.36
N ARG A 312 -6.90 11.60 3.66
CA ARG A 312 -7.67 10.45 4.19
C ARG A 312 -7.36 9.11 3.52
N VAL A 313 -6.18 9.02 2.91
CA VAL A 313 -5.71 7.81 2.22
C VAL A 313 -4.37 7.37 2.82
N VAL A 314 -4.31 6.12 3.26
CA VAL A 314 -3.08 5.41 3.64
C VAL A 314 -2.55 4.73 2.38
N CYS A 315 -1.36 5.10 1.93
CA CYS A 315 -0.76 4.57 0.71
C CYS A 315 0.28 3.49 1.05
N LEU A 316 -0.04 2.24 0.73
CA LEU A 316 0.79 1.07 0.96
C LEU A 316 1.32 0.56 -0.40
N PRO A 317 2.55 0.94 -0.80
CA PRO A 317 3.14 0.64 -2.11
C PRO A 317 3.63 -0.80 -2.22
N TYR A 318 2.78 -1.75 -1.85
CA TYR A 318 3.12 -3.17 -1.64
C TYR A 318 2.34 -4.07 -2.57
N LYS A 319 2.93 -5.23 -2.88
CA LYS A 319 2.21 -6.36 -3.46
C LYS A 319 1.22 -6.92 -2.45
N PHE A 320 0.05 -7.28 -2.94
CA PHE A 320 -1.06 -7.70 -2.08
C PHE A 320 -0.74 -9.01 -1.35
N GLU A 321 -0.23 -9.99 -2.08
CA GLU A 321 0.10 -11.32 -1.59
C GLU A 321 1.12 -11.29 -0.44
N ASP A 322 2.05 -10.34 -0.45
CA ASP A 322 3.07 -10.20 0.58
C ASP A 322 2.59 -9.36 1.77
N ALA A 323 1.72 -8.37 1.52
CA ALA A 323 1.23 -7.42 2.51
C ALA A 323 0.06 -7.96 3.36
N LEU A 324 -0.76 -8.88 2.83
CA LEU A 324 -2.00 -9.30 3.48
C LEU A 324 -1.78 -9.90 4.89
N GLN A 325 -0.69 -10.62 5.11
CA GLN A 325 -0.35 -11.20 6.42
C GLN A 325 -0.10 -10.14 7.52
N TYR A 326 0.40 -8.96 7.12
CA TYR A 326 0.71 -7.85 8.03
C TYR A 326 -0.47 -6.86 8.15
N LEU A 327 -1.34 -6.83 7.15
CA LEU A 327 -2.41 -5.83 6.99
C LEU A 327 -3.27 -5.63 8.24
N LYS A 328 -3.53 -6.72 8.97
CA LYS A 328 -4.33 -6.68 10.20
C LYS A 328 -3.57 -6.07 11.37
N ASN A 329 -2.46 -6.69 11.75
CA ASN A 329 -1.76 -6.39 13.01
C ASN A 329 -0.81 -5.20 12.91
N ASP A 330 -0.17 -5.00 11.76
CA ASP A 330 0.83 -3.97 11.56
C ASP A 330 0.25 -2.67 10.98
N TYR A 331 -0.92 -2.75 10.34
CA TYR A 331 -1.53 -1.59 9.67
C TYR A 331 -2.90 -1.23 10.24
N LEU A 332 -3.90 -2.12 10.16
CA LEU A 332 -5.27 -1.79 10.55
C LEU A 332 -5.40 -1.52 12.06
N ASN A 333 -4.79 -2.34 12.91
CA ASN A 333 -4.85 -2.17 14.35
C ASN A 333 -4.15 -0.87 14.82
N PRO A 334 -2.91 -0.57 14.38
CA PRO A 334 -2.28 0.72 14.65
C PRO A 334 -3.06 1.91 14.08
N LEU A 335 -3.69 1.77 12.90
CA LEU A 335 -4.52 2.81 12.31
C LEU A 335 -5.72 3.14 13.23
N ARG A 336 -6.45 2.10 13.65
CA ARG A 336 -7.60 2.24 14.57
C ARG A 336 -7.17 2.88 15.89
N ALA A 337 -6.06 2.44 16.47
CA ALA A 337 -5.51 3.02 17.69
C ALA A 337 -5.13 4.50 17.49
N GLY A 338 -4.44 4.82 16.40
CA GLY A 338 -4.02 6.19 16.07
C GLY A 338 -5.20 7.14 15.85
N LEU A 339 -6.23 6.70 15.12
CA LEU A 339 -7.46 7.45 14.90
C LEU A 339 -8.24 7.68 16.21
N SER A 340 -8.33 6.65 17.07
CA SER A 340 -8.96 6.77 18.38
C SER A 340 -8.22 7.79 19.26
N SER A 341 -6.89 7.69 19.37
CA SER A 341 -6.07 8.67 20.09
C SER A 341 -6.18 10.07 19.51
N PHE A 342 -6.21 10.20 18.18
CA PHE A 342 -6.41 11.48 17.49
C PHE A 342 -7.75 12.13 17.86
N SER A 343 -8.84 11.35 17.85
CA SER A 343 -10.17 11.85 18.24
C SER A 343 -10.22 12.33 19.70
N THR A 344 -9.50 11.62 20.58
CA THR A 344 -9.35 11.98 22.01
C THR A 344 -8.54 13.27 22.18
N CYS A 345 -7.44 13.42 21.43
CA CYS A 345 -6.62 14.63 21.42
C CYS A 345 -7.42 15.84 20.94
N ARG A 346 -8.13 15.72 19.81
CA ARG A 346 -9.01 16.77 19.28
C ARG A 346 -10.12 17.15 20.26
N SER A 347 -10.71 16.17 20.94
CA SER A 347 -11.75 16.43 21.93
C SER A 347 -11.21 17.17 23.16
N SER A 348 -10.00 16.84 23.60
CA SER A 348 -9.31 17.52 24.71
C SER A 348 -8.98 18.97 24.34
N GLU A 349 -8.41 19.18 23.15
CA GLU A 349 -8.10 20.50 22.61
C GLU A 349 -9.36 21.40 22.53
N ARG A 350 -10.47 20.87 22.00
CA ARG A 350 -11.76 21.59 21.94
C ARG A 350 -12.31 21.98 23.32
N ARG A 351 -11.96 21.22 24.36
CA ARG A 351 -12.34 21.49 25.76
C ARG A 351 -11.32 22.37 26.49
N GLY A 352 -10.22 22.77 25.84
CA GLY A 352 -9.15 23.57 26.45
C GLY A 352 -8.19 22.79 27.34
N TYR A 353 -8.19 21.46 27.29
CA TYR A 353 -7.26 20.60 28.02
C TYR A 353 -5.99 20.31 27.20
N PRO A 354 -4.83 20.07 27.85
CA PRO A 354 -3.62 19.68 27.15
C PRO A 354 -3.84 18.34 26.41
N ALA A 355 -3.57 18.32 25.12
CA ALA A 355 -3.69 17.13 24.27
C ALA A 355 -2.33 16.43 24.11
N ARG A 356 -2.32 15.11 24.24
CA ARG A 356 -1.11 14.29 24.13
C ARG A 356 -0.91 13.77 22.71
N TRP A 357 -0.59 14.68 21.79
CA TRP A 357 -0.47 14.36 20.36
C TRP A 357 0.56 13.27 20.04
N LEU A 358 1.60 13.11 20.86
CA LEU A 358 2.59 12.04 20.70
C LEU A 358 1.96 10.63 20.75
N GLU A 359 0.92 10.44 21.59
CA GLU A 359 0.22 9.17 21.75
C GLU A 359 -0.54 8.75 20.47
N CYS A 360 -0.89 9.69 19.58
CA CYS A 360 -1.50 9.37 18.29
C CYS A 360 -0.49 9.25 17.13
N LEU A 361 0.66 9.93 17.19
CA LEU A 361 1.62 9.95 16.08
C LEU A 361 2.26 8.60 15.82
N ILE A 362 2.71 7.89 16.86
CA ILE A 362 3.40 6.61 16.70
C ILE A 362 2.47 5.55 16.07
N PRO A 363 1.24 5.32 16.56
CA PRO A 363 0.34 4.37 15.92
C PRO A 363 -0.01 4.75 14.47
N LEU A 364 -0.19 6.04 14.17
CA LEU A 364 -0.43 6.51 12.80
C LEU A 364 0.78 6.29 11.88
N ALA A 365 2.00 6.49 12.40
CA ALA A 365 3.24 6.22 11.66
C ALA A 365 3.44 4.71 11.42
N ASN A 366 3.12 3.87 12.41
CA ASN A 366 3.14 2.41 12.28
C ASN A 366 2.16 1.91 11.22
N ALA A 367 0.97 2.52 11.18
CA ALA A 367 -0.01 2.29 10.13
C ALA A 367 0.37 2.88 8.75
N GLU A 368 1.51 3.57 8.66
CA GLU A 368 1.97 4.29 7.47
C GLU A 368 0.97 5.35 6.96
N TYR A 369 0.18 5.94 7.87
CA TYR A 369 -0.70 7.06 7.55
C TYR A 369 0.08 8.39 7.50
N ILE A 370 1.07 8.43 6.61
CA ILE A 370 2.15 9.40 6.65
C ILE A 370 1.70 10.84 6.35
N ASP A 371 0.75 11.04 5.45
CA ASP A 371 0.21 12.39 5.21
C ASP A 371 -0.45 12.99 6.46
N LYS A 372 -1.10 12.15 7.28
CA LYS A 372 -1.69 12.60 8.56
C LYS A 372 -0.62 12.94 9.58
N VAL A 373 0.42 12.11 9.68
CA VAL A 373 1.58 12.35 10.55
C VAL A 373 2.28 13.66 10.14
N ALA A 374 2.57 13.83 8.85
CA ALA A 374 3.19 15.03 8.29
C ALA A 374 2.38 16.30 8.59
N MET A 375 1.05 16.25 8.41
CA MET A 375 0.14 17.34 8.75
C MET A 375 0.25 17.74 10.24
N LEU A 376 0.26 16.75 11.15
CA LEU A 376 0.35 17.01 12.59
C LEU A 376 1.72 17.55 13.03
N LEU A 377 2.79 17.10 12.37
CA LEU A 377 4.14 17.63 12.58
C LEU A 377 4.26 19.07 12.08
N HIS A 378 3.61 19.41 10.96
CA HIS A 378 3.60 20.77 10.43
C HIS A 378 2.76 21.74 11.26
N GLU A 379 1.66 21.28 11.87
CA GLU A 379 0.84 22.09 12.79
C GLU A 379 1.55 22.38 14.14
N GLU A 380 2.82 21.99 14.31
CA GLU A 380 3.62 22.13 15.54
C GLU A 380 2.89 21.60 16.79
N LYS A 381 2.02 20.59 16.62
CA LYS A 381 1.26 19.96 17.71
C LYS A 381 2.14 19.16 18.66
N VAL A 382 3.33 18.77 18.19
CA VAL A 382 4.34 18.04 18.95
C VAL A 382 5.66 18.78 18.82
N ASP A 383 6.24 19.13 19.96
CA ASP A 383 7.60 19.66 20.01
C ASP A 383 8.61 18.52 19.82
N VAL A 384 8.98 18.26 18.56
CA VAL A 384 10.00 17.26 18.20
C VAL A 384 11.43 17.82 18.27
N ASN A 385 11.66 18.92 19.00
CA ASN A 385 12.98 19.53 19.13
C ASN A 385 13.78 19.00 20.32
N ASP A 386 13.13 18.35 21.30
CA ASP A 386 13.84 17.78 22.46
C ASP A 386 14.45 16.40 22.15
N ILE A 387 15.60 16.44 21.47
CA ILE A 387 16.42 15.28 21.17
C ILE A 387 16.93 14.60 22.47
N ALA A 388 16.97 15.29 23.62
CA ALA A 388 17.51 14.70 24.84
C ALA A 388 16.64 13.53 25.32
N GLU A 389 15.33 13.74 25.42
CA GLU A 389 14.40 12.76 25.97
C GLU A 389 13.70 11.93 24.87
N GLN A 390 13.43 12.51 23.70
CA GLN A 390 12.53 11.91 22.71
C GLN A 390 13.24 11.38 21.45
N TRP A 391 14.55 11.15 21.52
CA TRP A 391 15.36 10.78 20.35
C TRP A 391 14.82 9.58 19.55
N LYS A 392 14.30 8.54 20.23
CA LYS A 392 13.72 7.35 19.57
C LYS A 392 12.54 7.74 18.70
N THR A 393 11.59 8.46 19.27
CA THR A 393 10.37 8.88 18.57
C THR A 393 10.70 9.83 17.42
N ILE A 394 11.64 10.76 17.62
CA ILE A 394 12.10 11.66 16.55
C ILE A 394 12.68 10.85 15.39
N ILE A 395 13.59 9.91 15.65
CA ILE A 395 14.20 9.09 14.59
C ILE A 395 13.14 8.26 13.88
N GLU A 396 12.30 7.54 14.63
CA GLU A 396 11.27 6.65 14.11
C GLU A 396 10.29 7.39 13.20
N LEU A 397 9.77 8.54 13.64
CA LEU A 397 8.82 9.33 12.85
C LEU A 397 9.44 9.84 11.55
N HIS A 398 10.61 10.49 11.63
CA HIS A 398 11.26 11.03 10.43
C HIS A 398 11.68 9.94 9.44
N LEU A 399 12.14 8.78 9.95
CA LEU A 399 12.51 7.64 9.13
C LEU A 399 11.29 7.06 8.42
N LYS A 400 10.21 6.74 9.15
CA LYS A 400 9.00 6.14 8.57
C LYS A 400 8.33 7.06 7.55
N VAL A 401 8.25 8.37 7.85
CA VAL A 401 7.71 9.38 6.93
C VAL A 401 8.55 9.44 5.64
N ALA A 402 9.88 9.62 5.76
CA ALA A 402 10.74 9.71 4.60
C ALA A 402 10.75 8.43 3.76
N PHE A 403 10.82 7.26 4.41
CA PHE A 403 10.83 5.96 3.74
C PHE A 403 9.56 5.72 2.93
N ASN A 404 8.38 5.93 3.53
CA ASN A 404 7.10 5.74 2.84
C ASN A 404 6.92 6.74 1.69
N TYR A 405 7.34 8.01 1.85
CA TYR A 405 7.28 8.98 0.75
C TYR A 405 8.16 8.58 -0.43
N ILE A 406 9.39 8.12 -0.20
CA ILE A 406 10.25 7.63 -1.28
C ILE A 406 9.64 6.39 -1.94
N ALA A 407 9.11 5.45 -1.15
CA ALA A 407 8.44 4.26 -1.67
C ALA A 407 7.21 4.60 -2.53
N ASN A 408 6.50 5.67 -2.20
CA ASN A 408 5.36 6.20 -2.95
C ASN A 408 5.75 7.21 -4.07
N LYS A 409 7.03 7.28 -4.47
CA LYS A 409 7.54 8.16 -5.53
C LYS A 409 7.34 9.67 -5.26
N ARG A 410 7.36 10.07 -3.99
CA ARG A 410 7.20 11.46 -3.52
C ARG A 410 8.50 11.96 -2.89
N GLN A 411 9.54 12.07 -3.71
CA GLN A 411 10.90 12.34 -3.22
C GLN A 411 11.04 13.76 -2.63
N ASP A 412 10.40 14.75 -3.23
CA ASP A 412 10.38 16.14 -2.74
C ASP A 412 9.75 16.24 -1.34
N ASP A 413 8.69 15.47 -1.09
CA ASP A 413 8.03 15.42 0.22
C ASP A 413 8.88 14.69 1.27
N ALA A 414 9.73 13.75 0.85
CA ALA A 414 10.60 12.97 1.72
C ALA A 414 11.85 13.73 2.20
N GLU A 415 12.40 14.60 1.34
CA GLU A 415 13.68 15.27 1.56
C GLU A 415 13.76 16.05 2.89
N PRO A 416 12.76 16.84 3.30
CA PRO A 416 12.79 17.53 4.60
C PRO A 416 12.93 16.56 5.79
N TYR A 417 12.25 15.41 5.75
CA TYR A 417 12.28 14.43 6.82
C TYR A 417 13.57 13.64 6.83
N LEU A 418 14.11 13.29 5.65
CA LEU A 418 15.42 12.66 5.52
C LEU A 418 16.54 13.57 6.06
N ASN A 419 16.48 14.87 5.77
CA ASN A 419 17.42 15.86 6.29
C ASN A 419 17.32 16.02 7.82
N LYS A 420 16.10 16.06 8.37
CA LYS A 420 15.87 16.08 9.82
C LYS A 420 16.38 14.80 10.50
N LEU A 421 16.16 13.63 9.90
CA LEU A 421 16.70 12.35 10.38
C LEU A 421 18.23 12.37 10.44
N LYS A 422 18.89 12.73 9.33
CA LYS A 422 20.35 12.82 9.26
C LYS A 422 20.90 13.83 10.27
N LYS A 423 20.26 14.99 10.43
CA LYS A 423 20.64 16.01 11.42
C LYS A 423 20.51 15.49 12.85
N THR A 424 19.45 14.73 13.15
CA THR A 424 19.22 14.15 14.48
C THR A 424 20.28 13.10 14.80
N LEU A 425 20.51 12.14 13.89
CA LEU A 425 21.56 11.12 14.04
C LEU A 425 22.95 11.74 14.19
N LYS A 426 23.28 12.73 13.35
CA LYS A 426 24.52 13.49 13.48
C LYS A 426 24.61 14.17 14.84
N THR A 427 23.53 14.77 15.34
CA THR A 427 23.57 15.43 16.66
C THR A 427 23.86 14.43 17.79
N ILE A 428 23.23 13.25 17.76
CA ILE A 428 23.41 12.21 18.78
C ILE A 428 24.82 11.62 18.75
N ILE A 429 25.31 11.28 17.54
CA ILE A 429 26.54 10.48 17.34
C ILE A 429 27.78 11.36 17.19
N TYR A 430 27.65 12.56 16.63
CA TYR A 430 28.77 13.47 16.37
C TYR A 430 28.86 14.59 17.42
N ASN A 431 27.75 15.32 17.65
CA ASN A 431 27.78 16.52 18.49
C ASN A 431 27.74 16.19 19.99
N ARG A 432 27.01 15.13 20.37
CA ARG A 432 26.74 14.73 21.75
C ARG A 432 27.40 13.39 22.14
N MET A 433 28.54 13.07 21.53
CA MET A 433 29.38 11.94 21.94
C MET A 433 30.25 12.32 23.14
N SER A 434 30.36 11.42 24.10
CA SER A 434 31.32 11.48 25.21
C SER A 434 32.19 10.22 25.22
N VAL A 435 33.49 10.41 25.44
CA VAL A 435 34.47 9.34 25.61
C VAL A 435 35.21 9.59 26.91
N GLU A 436 35.16 8.62 27.82
CA GLU A 436 35.78 8.74 29.14
C GLU A 436 36.79 7.60 29.34
N PRO A 437 38.10 7.89 29.49
CA PRO A 437 39.08 6.88 29.84
C PRO A 437 38.84 6.40 31.27
N ILE A 438 38.91 5.08 31.47
CA ILE A 438 38.78 4.40 32.75
C ILE A 438 39.92 3.41 32.92
N ARG A 439 40.41 3.26 34.15
CA ARG A 439 41.32 2.17 34.50
C ARG A 439 40.52 0.89 34.73
N ILE A 440 41.02 -0.20 34.17
CA ILE A 440 40.51 -1.56 34.40
C ILE A 440 41.58 -2.41 35.10
N ASP A 441 41.15 -3.54 35.66
CA ASP A 441 42.02 -4.47 36.38
C ASP A 441 43.24 -4.86 35.53
N GLY A 442 44.44 -4.82 36.14
CA GLY A 442 45.70 -5.05 35.44
C GLY A 442 46.39 -3.79 34.89
N GLY A 443 45.89 -2.59 35.20
CA GLY A 443 46.55 -1.32 34.86
C GLY A 443 46.36 -0.89 33.40
N GLN A 444 45.44 -1.55 32.68
CA GLN A 444 45.10 -1.18 31.31
C GLN A 444 44.12 0.00 31.29
N VAL A 445 44.14 0.75 30.19
CA VAL A 445 43.22 1.86 29.91
C VAL A 445 42.13 1.37 28.95
N ALA A 446 40.88 1.53 29.35
CA ALA A 446 39.72 1.34 28.50
C ALA A 446 38.94 2.65 28.36
N PHE A 447 38.11 2.76 27.32
CA PHE A 447 37.34 3.96 27.04
C PHE A 447 35.85 3.64 27.09
N ASN A 448 35.11 4.35 27.93
CA ASN A 448 33.66 4.28 27.98
C ASN A 448 33.06 5.26 26.98
N VAL A 449 32.17 4.79 26.11
CA VAL A 449 31.51 5.62 25.09
C VAL A 449 30.05 5.81 25.44
N ARG A 450 29.60 7.06 25.34
CA ARG A 450 28.20 7.44 25.56
C ARG A 450 27.75 8.39 24.46
N PHE A 451 26.51 8.22 24.00
CA PHE A 451 25.89 9.11 23.02
C PHE A 451 24.81 9.98 23.65
N ASN A 452 24.40 11.03 22.92
CA ASN A 452 23.40 12.01 23.36
C ASN A 452 23.69 12.69 24.73
N VAL A 453 24.96 12.83 25.12
CA VAL A 453 25.35 13.47 26.39
C VAL A 453 25.21 14.99 26.31
N ILE A 454 24.50 15.59 27.26
CA ILE A 454 24.37 17.04 27.41
C ILE A 454 25.38 17.52 28.45
N LYS A 455 26.49 18.10 28.01
CA LYS A 455 27.57 18.56 28.90
C LYS A 455 27.12 19.62 29.92
N SER A 456 26.07 20.39 29.60
CA SER A 456 25.53 21.43 30.48
C SER A 456 24.57 20.91 31.56
N ASP A 457 24.13 19.66 31.50
CA ASP A 457 23.22 19.06 32.48
C ASP A 457 23.66 17.61 32.82
N PRO A 458 24.38 17.41 33.93
CA PRO A 458 24.86 16.10 34.34
C PRO A 458 23.75 15.09 34.69
N ASN A 459 22.52 15.56 34.93
CA ASN A 459 21.39 14.70 35.32
C ASN A 459 20.63 14.15 34.10
N MET A 460 20.90 14.67 32.90
CA MET A 460 20.27 14.18 31.68
C MET A 460 20.79 12.79 31.30
N PRO A 461 19.89 11.82 30.99
CA PRO A 461 20.30 10.46 30.65
C PRO A 461 21.07 10.43 29.34
N TYR A 462 22.15 9.65 29.30
CA TYR A 462 22.87 9.35 28.07
C TYR A 462 22.30 8.11 27.39
N VAL A 463 22.66 7.92 26.12
CA VAL A 463 22.31 6.72 25.35
C VAL A 463 23.52 5.81 25.27
N ALA A 464 23.39 4.58 25.76
CA ALA A 464 24.41 3.55 25.60
C ALA A 464 24.53 3.15 24.13
N PRO A 465 25.74 2.90 23.60
CA PRO A 465 25.94 2.48 22.22
C PRO A 465 25.07 1.28 21.80
N GLN A 466 24.93 0.26 22.65
CA GLN A 466 24.10 -0.91 22.35
C GLN A 466 22.62 -0.57 22.20
N ALA A 467 22.13 0.35 23.03
CA ALA A 467 20.72 0.75 23.00
C ALA A 467 20.41 1.57 21.73
N LEU A 468 21.36 2.38 21.27
CA LEU A 468 21.24 3.08 19.99
C LEU A 468 21.31 2.09 18.82
N GLN A 469 22.30 1.21 18.81
CA GLN A 469 22.50 0.22 17.76
C GLN A 469 21.27 -0.68 17.60
N GLY A 470 20.82 -1.33 18.69
CA GLY A 470 19.66 -2.22 18.65
C GLY A 470 18.39 -1.52 18.17
N PHE A 471 18.19 -0.25 18.55
CA PHE A 471 17.07 0.53 18.03
C PHE A 471 17.20 0.81 16.53
N LEU A 472 18.39 1.16 16.02
CA LEU A 472 18.60 1.37 14.58
C LEU A 472 18.48 0.06 13.78
N ASP A 473 18.86 -1.08 14.36
CA ASP A 473 18.64 -2.40 13.79
C ASP A 473 17.15 -2.72 13.66
N GLU A 474 16.33 -2.46 14.69
CA GLU A 474 14.87 -2.58 14.62
C GLU A 474 14.28 -1.72 13.48
N GLN A 475 14.75 -0.47 13.32
CA GLN A 475 14.30 0.40 12.23
C GLN A 475 14.77 -0.10 10.86
N HIS A 476 15.96 -0.68 10.77
CA HIS A 476 16.48 -1.28 9.54
C HIS A 476 15.69 -2.54 9.16
N GLU A 477 15.37 -3.41 10.13
CA GLU A 477 14.53 -4.60 9.92
C GLU A 477 13.13 -4.23 9.44
N PHE A 478 12.53 -3.18 10.01
CA PHE A 478 11.29 -2.60 9.51
C PHE A 478 11.40 -2.28 8.00
N MET A 479 12.42 -1.53 7.59
CA MET A 479 12.61 -1.17 6.18
C MET A 479 12.85 -2.38 5.28
N VAL A 480 13.65 -3.36 5.71
CA VAL A 480 13.91 -4.60 4.97
C VAL A 480 12.61 -5.37 4.74
N THR A 481 11.79 -5.51 5.78
CA THR A 481 10.48 -6.17 5.71
C THR A 481 9.57 -5.46 4.72
N ARG A 482 9.48 -4.12 4.78
CA ARG A 482 8.66 -3.34 3.84
C ARG A 482 9.17 -3.42 2.41
N SER A 483 10.47 -3.27 2.20
CA SER A 483 11.10 -3.39 0.88
C SER A 483 10.90 -4.78 0.26
N GLY A 484 10.83 -5.84 1.07
CA GLY A 484 10.50 -7.20 0.60
C GLY A 484 9.12 -7.31 -0.04
N MET A 485 8.17 -6.45 0.35
CA MET A 485 6.81 -6.40 -0.22
C MET A 485 6.69 -5.44 -1.40
N MET A 486 7.72 -4.64 -1.71
CA MET A 486 7.72 -3.66 -2.79
C MET A 486 8.25 -4.27 -4.10
N THR A 487 7.86 -3.70 -5.23
CA THR A 487 8.48 -4.01 -6.54
C THR A 487 9.74 -3.20 -6.79
N ASP A 488 9.81 -2.00 -6.21
CA ASP A 488 10.91 -1.06 -6.35
C ASP A 488 11.74 -0.97 -5.06
N THR A 489 13.07 -1.02 -5.22
CA THR A 489 14.03 -0.96 -4.11
C THR A 489 14.66 0.42 -3.91
N SER A 490 14.23 1.45 -4.65
CA SER A 490 14.75 2.82 -4.55
C SER A 490 14.71 3.38 -3.13
N ALA A 491 13.65 3.04 -2.36
CA ALA A 491 13.54 3.44 -0.96
C ALA A 491 14.71 2.90 -0.12
N MET A 492 15.07 1.63 -0.28
CA MET A 492 16.17 1.03 0.48
C MET A 492 17.53 1.65 0.11
N VAL A 493 17.72 2.02 -1.15
CA VAL A 493 18.95 2.68 -1.63
C VAL A 493 19.15 4.02 -0.92
N ALA A 494 18.09 4.83 -0.77
CA ALA A 494 18.15 6.12 -0.09
C ALA A 494 18.57 6.01 1.39
N PHE A 495 18.34 4.85 2.02
CA PHE A 495 18.69 4.56 3.42
C PHE A 495 19.97 3.74 3.59
N LYS A 496 20.78 3.55 2.54
CA LYS A 496 22.08 2.85 2.63
C LYS A 496 23.01 3.41 3.71
N PHE A 497 22.93 4.73 3.96
CA PHE A 497 23.70 5.37 5.03
C PHE A 497 23.39 4.81 6.43
N LEU A 498 22.15 4.34 6.68
CA LEU A 498 21.75 3.79 7.96
C LEU A 498 22.47 2.47 8.24
N ARG A 499 22.58 1.60 7.22
CA ARG A 499 23.35 0.35 7.32
C ARG A 499 24.83 0.63 7.60
N ASN A 500 25.41 1.60 6.90
CA ASN A 500 26.80 1.99 7.15
C ASN A 500 26.99 2.53 8.58
N LEU A 501 25.99 3.24 9.10
CA LEU A 501 26.01 3.75 10.47
C LEU A 501 25.91 2.63 11.51
N ILE A 502 25.04 1.64 11.28
CA ILE A 502 24.93 0.44 12.12
C ILE A 502 26.28 -0.30 12.15
N SER A 503 26.89 -0.57 10.99
CA SER A 503 28.21 -1.22 10.93
C SER A 503 29.32 -0.40 11.60
N TYR A 504 29.21 0.93 11.60
CA TYR A 504 30.11 1.79 12.35
C TYR A 504 29.93 1.62 13.87
N LEU A 505 28.70 1.46 14.34
CA LEU A 505 28.38 1.31 15.76
C LEU A 505 28.79 -0.05 16.35
N ASP A 506 29.02 -1.08 15.52
CA ASP A 506 29.49 -2.41 15.95
C ASP A 506 30.75 -2.35 16.82
N LEU A 507 31.67 -1.43 16.51
CA LEU A 507 32.88 -1.20 17.31
C LEU A 507 32.58 -0.84 18.76
N PHE A 508 31.46 -0.14 19.00
CA PHE A 508 31.06 0.33 20.32
C PHE A 508 30.05 -0.61 21.00
N SER A 509 29.78 -1.78 20.44
CA SER A 509 28.76 -2.74 20.92
C SER A 509 29.00 -3.27 22.34
N SER A 510 30.20 -3.16 22.89
CA SER A 510 30.51 -3.46 24.30
C SER A 510 30.34 -2.25 25.22
N GLY A 511 30.15 -1.04 24.66
CA GLY A 511 30.15 0.24 25.37
C GLY A 511 31.54 0.65 25.88
N ARG A 512 32.52 -0.26 25.78
CA ARG A 512 33.89 -0.10 26.26
C ARG A 512 34.88 -0.76 25.31
N PHE A 513 35.92 -0.04 24.92
CA PHE A 513 36.99 -0.60 24.09
C PHE A 513 38.36 -0.27 24.68
N THR A 514 39.36 -1.12 24.44
CA THR A 514 40.76 -0.80 24.74
C THR A 514 41.42 -0.11 23.54
N LEU A 515 42.53 0.59 23.75
CA LEU A 515 43.26 1.21 22.63
C LEU A 515 43.73 0.16 21.60
N SER A 516 44.02 -1.07 22.04
CA SER A 516 44.38 -2.18 21.14
C SER A 516 43.21 -2.59 20.24
N ASP A 517 42.00 -2.69 20.80
CA ASP A 517 40.79 -2.98 20.03
C ASP A 517 40.53 -1.86 19.01
N TYR A 518 40.71 -0.61 19.45
CA TYR A 518 40.55 0.57 18.62
C TYR A 518 41.53 0.62 17.43
N HIS A 519 42.81 0.30 17.67
CA HIS A 519 43.85 0.20 16.64
C HIS A 519 43.50 -0.82 15.56
N SER A 520 43.10 -2.03 15.97
CA SER A 520 42.79 -3.14 15.05
C SER A 520 41.68 -2.82 14.03
N VAL A 521 40.83 -1.84 14.34
CA VAL A 521 39.68 -1.47 13.49
C VAL A 521 39.93 -0.16 12.71
N ARG A 522 40.98 0.60 13.06
CA ARG A 522 41.28 1.93 12.48
C ARG A 522 42.65 2.03 11.80
N GLU A 523 43.24 0.90 11.42
CA GLU A 523 44.60 0.77 10.84
C GLU A 523 44.93 1.73 9.69
N LEU A 524 43.93 2.26 8.98
CA LEU A 524 44.11 3.24 7.90
C LEU A 524 44.32 4.71 8.37
N SER A 525 44.34 4.98 9.68
CA SER A 525 44.55 6.31 10.29
C SER A 525 45.86 6.35 11.13
N THR A 526 46.97 5.93 10.53
CA THR A 526 48.27 5.68 11.20
C THR A 526 48.83 6.87 11.98
N ASP A 527 48.76 8.09 11.43
CA ASP A 527 49.37 9.27 12.05
C ASP A 527 48.61 9.72 13.32
N GLU A 528 47.28 9.56 13.36
CA GLU A 528 46.51 9.82 14.58
C GLU A 528 46.67 8.74 15.63
N ILE A 529 46.85 7.50 15.17
CA ILE A 529 47.05 6.32 16.02
C ILE A 529 48.33 6.47 16.86
N GLU A 530 49.45 6.88 16.26
CA GLU A 530 50.70 7.15 17.01
C GLU A 530 50.54 8.29 18.02
N THR A 531 49.74 9.32 17.68
CA THR A 531 49.45 10.43 18.59
C THR A 531 48.63 9.98 19.80
N LEU A 532 47.69 9.04 19.60
CA LEU A 532 46.87 8.49 20.68
C LEU A 532 47.67 7.63 21.66
N ASP A 533 48.65 6.87 21.18
CA ASP A 533 49.54 6.07 22.04
C ASP A 533 50.38 6.96 22.95
N ASN A 534 50.94 8.06 22.43
CA ASN A 534 51.68 9.04 23.22
C ASN A 534 50.79 9.70 24.29
N LEU A 535 49.58 10.12 23.94
CA LEU A 535 48.62 10.72 24.89
C LEU A 535 48.15 9.72 25.96
N LYS A 536 48.09 8.43 25.64
CA LYS A 536 47.77 7.37 26.61
C LYS A 536 48.86 7.24 27.67
N GLU A 537 50.13 7.31 27.29
CA GLU A 537 51.24 7.31 28.26
C GLU A 537 51.20 8.54 29.19
N GLU A 538 50.85 9.71 28.65
CA GLU A 538 50.69 10.94 29.43
C GLU A 538 49.49 10.86 30.39
N TRP A 539 48.33 10.39 29.91
CA TRP A 539 47.15 10.22 30.77
C TRP A 539 47.38 9.20 31.89
N THR A 540 48.13 8.13 31.61
CA THR A 540 48.50 7.14 32.65
C THR A 540 49.28 7.79 33.80
N LYS A 541 50.02 8.88 33.53
CA LYS A 541 50.75 9.68 34.51
C LYS A 541 49.89 10.75 35.18
N ASN A 542 48.86 11.29 34.49
CA ASN A 542 47.98 12.35 34.99
C ASN A 542 46.51 12.15 34.53
N GLU A 543 45.69 11.57 35.41
CA GLU A 543 44.31 11.15 35.10
C GLU A 543 43.34 12.32 34.80
N ALA A 544 43.72 13.57 35.09
CA ALA A 544 42.90 14.76 34.84
C ALA A 544 43.02 15.31 33.40
N ASP A 545 43.84 14.70 32.54
CA ASP A 545 44.04 15.22 31.17
C ASP A 545 42.93 14.77 30.21
N HIS A 546 42.10 15.71 29.76
CA HIS A 546 41.02 15.47 28.81
C HIS A 546 41.48 15.38 27.34
N ARG A 547 42.75 15.68 27.04
CA ARG A 547 43.29 15.68 25.66
C ARG A 547 43.15 14.33 24.97
N LEU A 548 43.28 13.23 25.72
CA LEU A 548 43.12 11.87 25.19
C LEU A 548 41.68 11.62 24.71
N SER A 549 40.68 11.99 25.52
CA SER A 549 39.26 11.94 25.13
C SER A 549 38.96 12.82 23.93
N ASP A 550 39.46 14.07 23.94
CA ASP A 550 39.19 15.03 22.88
C ASP A 550 39.77 14.58 21.53
N LYS A 551 40.96 13.95 21.53
CA LYS A 551 41.57 13.45 20.31
C LYS A 551 40.82 12.27 19.70
N ILE A 552 40.33 11.33 20.53
CA ILE A 552 39.47 10.23 20.07
C ILE A 552 38.17 10.79 19.48
N ILE A 553 37.54 11.76 20.15
CA ILE A 553 36.32 12.41 19.66
C ILE A 553 36.57 13.11 18.32
N GLU A 554 37.69 13.81 18.16
CA GLU A 554 38.06 14.46 16.89
C GLU A 554 38.22 13.46 15.74
N LEU A 555 38.92 12.35 15.99
CA LEU A 555 39.12 11.29 15.01
C LEU A 555 37.79 10.65 14.60
N GLU A 556 36.95 10.28 15.55
CA GLU A 556 35.63 9.68 15.29
C GLU A 556 34.68 10.64 14.57
N ARG A 557 34.74 11.93 14.88
CA ARG A 557 34.03 12.97 14.12
C ARG A 557 34.45 13.00 12.66
N ARG A 558 35.75 12.91 12.37
CA ARG A 558 36.23 12.88 10.98
C ARG A 558 35.75 11.64 10.23
N LEU A 559 35.70 10.48 10.89
CA LEU A 559 35.27 9.21 10.29
C LEU A 559 33.75 9.15 10.07
N THR A 560 32.96 9.70 10.99
CA THR A 560 31.49 9.70 10.89
C THR A 560 30.95 10.81 9.98
N GLY A 561 31.69 11.91 9.79
CA GLY A 561 31.30 13.02 8.92
C GLY A 561 30.82 12.57 7.52
N PRO A 562 31.61 11.79 6.77
CA PRO A 562 31.25 11.26 5.45
C PRO A 562 29.95 10.45 5.40
N LEU A 563 29.60 9.74 6.49
CA LEU A 563 28.38 8.92 6.57
C LEU A 563 27.11 9.76 6.45
N PHE A 564 27.18 11.04 6.85
CA PHE A 564 26.07 11.98 6.80
C PHE A 564 26.11 12.90 5.56
N THR A 565 27.19 12.89 4.78
CA THR A 565 27.38 13.74 3.58
C THR A 565 27.26 12.99 2.26
N LEU A 566 26.91 11.69 2.24
CA LEU A 566 26.60 10.95 1.01
C LEU A 566 25.31 11.53 0.36
N THR A 567 25.50 12.63 -0.37
CA THR A 567 24.65 13.08 -1.46
C THR A 567 24.96 12.20 -2.66
N GLY A 568 24.02 11.37 -3.05
CA GLY A 568 24.21 10.42 -4.14
C GLY A 568 22.91 9.73 -4.53
N ILE A 569 21.85 10.51 -4.72
CA ILE A 569 20.87 10.14 -5.75
C ILE A 569 21.33 10.95 -6.97
N PRO A 570 21.85 10.33 -8.04
CA PRO A 570 22.09 11.08 -9.26
C PRO A 570 20.73 11.59 -9.76
N PRO A 571 20.61 12.89 -10.12
CA PRO A 571 19.51 13.32 -10.95
C PRO A 571 19.72 12.67 -12.32
N ASP A 572 18.76 11.87 -12.74
CA ASP A 572 18.69 11.24 -14.06
C ASP A 572 19.88 10.36 -14.50
N SER A 573 19.66 9.05 -14.44
CA SER A 573 20.19 8.08 -15.42
C SER A 573 19.22 6.93 -15.63
#